data_AF-B2KIM1-F1
#
_entry.id   AF-B2KIM1-F1
#
_cell.length_a   1.000
_cell.length_b   1.000
_cell.length_c   1.000
_cell.angle_alpha   90.00
_cell.angle_beta   90.00
_cell.angle_gamma   90.00
#
_symmetry.space_group_name_H-M   'P 1'
#
loop_
_entity.id
_entity.type
_entity.pdbx_description
1 polymer ?
#
loop_
_entity_poly.entity_id
_entity_poly.type
_entity_poly.pdbx_seq_one_letter_code
_entity_poly.pdbx_strand_id
1 'polypeptide(L)'
;MQEVLRTVEPWAWTLKKIGGQFGAGTESYFLLLRFLLLLNMLTAVLKACMTLLPTWLDGAPPSPPSPDLSSPCGSYNPHPQGLISFSSQIFSLLSGEGFLEWSPLFYGFYPPRWRLAVAYLCSTFAIGLLSLVLILHRSVSGLKQTLLAESGVLTSYSHRVFSAWDFGLCGDVHVRLRQRTILYELQVELEEAVVRRQAAVRTLHQQARVWSVRVLLNLLVVALLGAAFYGVFWATESTVNLQKRPLVQQMPLLKLGVDYLPSIFIAGVNFVLPPVFKFIAPLEGYTRSRQIVLILLRTIFLRLASLLVLIFSLWKQITCGGNAEAEKCKTCGYNYELPCWETRLGQEMYKLLLFDLLTGIAVMLLFQFPRK
;
A
#
# COMPACT_ATOMS: atom_id res chain seq x y z
N MET A 1 -3.98 -21.88 28.29
CA MET A 1 -4.07 -20.66 27.43
C MET A 1 -3.26 -20.80 26.13
N GLN A 2 -2.04 -21.35 26.15
CA GLN A 2 -1.25 -21.63 24.93
C GLN A 2 -1.87 -22.70 24.00
N GLU A 3 -2.60 -23.68 24.53
CA GLU A 3 -3.25 -24.73 23.72
C GLU A 3 -4.47 -24.21 22.96
N VAL A 4 -5.30 -23.35 23.56
CA VAL A 4 -6.43 -22.69 22.86
C VAL A 4 -5.90 -21.76 21.77
N LEU A 5 -4.77 -21.08 22.00
CA LEU A 5 -4.13 -20.27 20.96
C LEU A 5 -3.62 -21.14 19.79
N ARG A 6 -3.12 -22.35 20.05
CA ARG A 6 -2.68 -23.29 19.01
C ARG A 6 -3.82 -23.82 18.15
N THR A 7 -5.02 -23.99 18.70
CA THR A 7 -6.22 -24.40 17.92
C THR A 7 -6.80 -23.24 17.10
N VAL A 8 -6.50 -22.00 17.47
CA VAL A 8 -6.97 -20.77 16.81
C VAL A 8 -5.97 -20.25 15.78
N GLU A 9 -4.81 -20.88 15.62
CA GLU A 9 -3.82 -20.45 14.62
C GLU A 9 -4.22 -20.89 13.21
N PRO A 10 -4.68 -19.97 12.33
CA PRO A 10 -5.03 -20.36 10.97
C PRO A 10 -3.78 -20.85 10.24
N TRP A 11 -3.95 -21.95 9.50
CA TRP A 11 -2.94 -22.53 8.61
C TRP A 11 -1.63 -22.98 9.27
N ALA A 12 -1.58 -23.18 10.59
CA ALA A 12 -0.36 -23.59 11.29
C ALA A 12 0.31 -24.84 10.67
N TRP A 13 -0.47 -25.88 10.38
CA TRP A 13 0.04 -27.10 9.74
C TRP A 13 0.51 -26.86 8.30
N THR A 14 -0.22 -26.05 7.54
CA THR A 14 0.14 -25.69 6.16
C THR A 14 1.44 -24.88 6.11
N LEU A 15 1.63 -23.92 7.02
CA LEU A 15 2.88 -23.16 7.11
C LEU A 15 4.06 -24.06 7.48
N LYS A 16 3.88 -24.98 8.42
CA LYS A 16 4.92 -25.96 8.78
C LYS A 16 5.28 -26.88 7.60
N LYS A 17 4.28 -27.30 6.82
CA LYS A 17 4.48 -28.08 5.59
C LYS A 17 5.22 -27.28 4.52
N ILE A 18 4.86 -26.00 4.32
CA ILE A 18 5.55 -25.10 3.39
C ILE A 18 7.00 -24.88 3.85
N GLY A 19 7.24 -24.67 5.15
CA GLY A 19 8.59 -24.54 5.70
C GLY A 19 9.43 -25.79 5.50
N GLY A 20 8.84 -26.97 5.69
CA GLY A 20 9.50 -28.25 5.40
C GLY A 20 9.82 -28.46 3.91
N GLN A 21 8.98 -27.97 3.00
CA GLN A 21 9.12 -28.19 1.55
C GLN A 21 9.89 -27.09 0.80
N PHE A 22 9.90 -25.85 1.29
CA PHE A 22 10.46 -24.69 0.59
C PHE A 22 11.53 -23.94 1.42
N GLY A 23 11.69 -24.31 2.69
CA GLY A 23 12.70 -23.79 3.60
C GLY A 23 12.20 -22.70 4.55
N ALA A 24 13.06 -22.39 5.52
CA ALA A 24 12.77 -21.44 6.61
C ALA A 24 12.51 -20.00 6.13
N GLY A 25 13.11 -19.59 5.00
CA GLY A 25 12.90 -18.26 4.41
C GLY A 25 11.46 -18.06 3.91
N THR A 26 10.92 -19.05 3.19
CA THR A 26 9.52 -19.02 2.74
C THR A 26 8.53 -19.14 3.90
N GLU A 27 8.85 -19.95 4.91
CA GLU A 27 8.03 -20.04 6.13
C GLU A 27 7.94 -18.70 6.85
N SER A 28 9.07 -18.02 7.02
CA SER A 28 9.16 -16.71 7.67
C SER A 28 8.31 -15.65 6.97
N TYR A 29 8.28 -15.68 5.62
CA TYR A 29 7.42 -14.80 4.83
C TYR A 29 5.92 -15.04 5.13
N PHE A 30 5.46 -16.29 5.11
CA PHE A 30 4.05 -16.59 5.42
C PHE A 30 3.69 -16.33 6.88
N LEU A 31 4.62 -16.52 7.82
CA LEU A 31 4.44 -16.16 9.22
C LEU A 31 4.27 -14.64 9.41
N LEU A 32 5.02 -13.83 8.65
CA LEU A 32 4.86 -12.38 8.61
C LEU A 32 3.49 -12.01 8.02
N LEU A 33 3.10 -12.61 6.90
CA LEU A 33 1.80 -12.36 6.26
C LEU A 33 0.63 -12.69 7.19
N ARG A 34 0.70 -13.83 7.89
CA ARG A 34 -0.30 -14.23 8.90
C ARG A 34 -0.42 -13.20 10.02
N PHE A 35 0.71 -12.67 10.49
CA PHE A 35 0.70 -11.62 11.50
C PHE A 35 0.08 -10.32 10.99
N LEU A 36 0.43 -9.89 9.78
CA LEU A 36 -0.16 -8.70 9.17
C LEU A 36 -1.68 -8.84 8.99
N LEU A 37 -2.17 -10.01 8.60
CA LEU A 37 -3.60 -10.30 8.50
C LEU A 37 -4.30 -10.18 9.87
N LEU A 38 -3.74 -10.81 10.91
CA LEU A 38 -4.30 -10.73 12.26
C LEU A 38 -4.26 -9.30 12.81
N LEU A 39 -3.20 -8.55 12.51
CA LEU A 39 -3.10 -7.14 12.88
C LEU A 39 -4.17 -6.30 12.19
N ASN A 40 -4.41 -6.49 10.89
CA ASN A 40 -5.47 -5.81 10.16
C ASN A 40 -6.86 -6.13 10.75
N MET A 41 -7.13 -7.40 11.05
CA MET A 41 -8.38 -7.81 11.71
C MET A 41 -8.55 -7.15 13.08
N LEU A 42 -7.48 -7.12 13.89
CA LEU A 42 -7.49 -6.42 15.18
C LEU A 42 -7.77 -4.92 15.01
N THR A 43 -7.11 -4.25 14.05
CA THR A 43 -7.36 -2.82 13.80
C THR A 43 -8.79 -2.56 13.33
N ALA A 44 -9.39 -3.44 12.53
CA ALA A 44 -10.77 -3.33 12.10
C ALA A 44 -11.76 -3.47 13.27
N VAL A 45 -11.54 -4.45 14.16
CA VAL A 45 -12.35 -4.64 15.37
C VAL A 45 -12.22 -3.45 16.32
N LEU A 46 -10.99 -2.99 16.58
CA LEU A 46 -10.74 -1.81 17.40
C LEU A 46 -11.41 -0.56 16.81
N LYS A 47 -11.37 -0.41 15.48
CA LYS A 47 -12.07 0.69 14.80
C LYS A 47 -13.58 0.61 14.98
N ALA A 48 -14.18 -0.53 14.67
CA ALA A 48 -15.62 -0.73 14.86
C ALA A 48 -16.06 -0.47 16.31
N CYS A 49 -15.29 -0.97 17.28
CA CYS A 49 -15.58 -0.77 18.70
C CYS A 49 -15.45 0.71 19.13
N MET A 50 -14.39 1.40 18.70
CA MET A 50 -14.10 2.76 19.17
C MET A 50 -14.88 3.85 18.43
N THR A 51 -15.30 3.63 17.18
CA THR A 51 -16.02 4.65 16.40
C THR A 51 -17.48 4.34 16.21
N LEU A 52 -17.85 3.08 15.91
CA LEU A 52 -19.26 2.73 15.66
C LEU A 52 -20.03 2.62 16.96
N LEU A 53 -19.50 1.90 17.96
CA LEU A 53 -20.23 1.66 19.22
C LEU A 53 -20.70 2.95 19.92
N PRO A 54 -19.87 4.01 20.08
CA PRO A 54 -20.33 5.27 20.68
C PRO A 54 -21.40 5.95 19.85
N THR A 55 -21.32 5.87 18.52
CA THR A 55 -22.28 6.53 17.63
C THR A 55 -23.65 5.88 17.64
N TRP A 56 -23.72 4.56 17.89
CA TRP A 56 -24.99 3.85 18.09
C TRP A 56 -25.58 4.11 19.49
N LEU A 57 -24.73 4.27 20.51
CA LEU A 57 -25.16 4.51 21.89
C LEU A 57 -25.65 5.95 22.12
N ASP A 58 -25.07 6.93 21.43
CA ASP A 58 -25.40 8.36 21.56
C ASP A 58 -26.63 8.82 20.74
N GLY A 59 -27.44 7.88 20.22
CA GLY A 59 -28.73 8.14 19.56
C GLY A 59 -28.87 7.56 18.15
N ALA A 60 -30.02 7.81 17.53
CA ALA A 60 -30.30 7.39 16.15
C ALA A 60 -29.28 7.99 15.16
N PRO A 61 -28.96 7.28 14.07
CA PRO A 61 -28.06 7.81 13.05
C PRO A 61 -28.62 9.14 12.53
N PRO A 62 -27.76 10.15 12.28
CA PRO A 62 -28.23 11.49 11.91
C PRO A 62 -29.17 11.40 10.70
N SER A 63 -30.25 12.17 10.59
CA SER A 63 -30.92 12.23 9.28
C SER A 63 -30.03 12.99 8.29
N PRO A 64 -30.02 12.65 6.98
CA PRO A 64 -29.37 13.49 5.98
C PRO A 64 -29.88 14.93 6.11
N PRO A 65 -29.02 15.95 5.92
CA PRO A 65 -29.41 17.34 6.13
C PRO A 65 -30.61 17.69 5.25
N SER A 66 -31.66 18.24 5.88
CA SER A 66 -32.85 18.72 5.16
C SER A 66 -32.47 19.87 4.22
N PRO A 67 -33.13 19.99 3.06
CA PRO A 67 -32.87 21.09 2.14
C PRO A 67 -33.47 22.40 2.69
N ASP A 68 -32.74 23.06 3.60
CA ASP A 68 -33.07 24.43 4.00
C ASP A 68 -32.47 25.41 2.98
N LEU A 69 -33.34 26.22 2.39
CA LEU A 69 -33.12 27.04 1.19
C LEU A 69 -32.11 28.20 1.32
N SER A 70 -31.45 28.37 2.48
CA SER A 70 -30.78 29.63 2.83
C SER A 70 -29.25 29.63 2.83
N SER A 71 -28.59 28.47 2.69
CA SER A 71 -27.12 28.45 2.53
C SER A 71 -26.65 27.45 1.46
N PRO A 72 -25.74 27.85 0.55
CA PRO A 72 -25.11 26.95 -0.41
C PRO A 72 -24.15 25.95 0.26
N CYS A 73 -23.85 26.15 1.54
CA CYS A 73 -22.97 25.32 2.34
C CYS A 73 -23.82 24.46 3.29
N GLY A 74 -24.19 23.24 2.89
CA GLY A 74 -24.77 22.25 3.81
C GLY A 74 -26.01 21.50 3.33
N SER A 75 -26.65 21.90 2.22
CA SER A 75 -27.75 21.12 1.64
C SER A 75 -27.20 19.99 0.76
N TYR A 76 -27.31 18.75 1.22
CA TYR A 76 -26.97 17.58 0.42
C TYR A 76 -27.89 16.41 0.73
N ASN A 77 -28.63 15.96 -0.27
CA ASN A 77 -29.44 14.75 -0.16
C ASN A 77 -28.74 13.60 -0.88
N PRO A 78 -28.15 12.62 -0.14
CA PRO A 78 -27.45 11.48 -0.73
C PRO A 78 -28.41 10.46 -1.37
N HIS A 79 -29.73 10.57 -1.12
CA HIS A 79 -30.72 9.66 -1.68
C HIS A 79 -31.35 10.24 -2.96
N PRO A 80 -31.10 9.64 -4.13
CA PRO A 80 -31.85 10.00 -5.33
C PRO A 80 -33.32 9.60 -5.15
N GLN A 81 -34.24 10.50 -5.50
CA GLN A 81 -35.67 10.24 -5.49
C GLN A 81 -36.01 9.32 -6.69
N GLY A 82 -36.40 8.07 -6.44
CA GLY A 82 -36.93 7.15 -7.47
C GLY A 82 -36.48 5.69 -7.37
N LEU A 83 -36.98 4.85 -8.28
CA LEU A 83 -36.53 3.45 -8.45
C LEU A 83 -35.16 3.43 -9.15
N ILE A 84 -34.13 3.02 -8.43
CA ILE A 84 -32.76 2.93 -8.93
C ILE A 84 -32.56 1.57 -9.61
N SER A 85 -32.03 1.55 -10.83
CA SER A 85 -31.70 0.30 -11.53
C SER A 85 -30.57 -0.47 -10.82
N PHE A 86 -30.56 -1.79 -10.92
CA PHE A 86 -29.50 -2.63 -10.34
C PHE A 86 -28.10 -2.29 -10.88
N SER A 87 -27.99 -1.91 -12.15
CA SER A 87 -26.72 -1.47 -12.74
C SER A 87 -26.18 -0.20 -12.09
N SER A 88 -27.05 0.77 -11.80
CA SER A 88 -26.67 1.98 -11.06
C SER A 88 -26.29 1.70 -9.61
N GLN A 89 -26.85 0.67 -8.96
CA GLN A 89 -26.41 0.25 -7.63
C GLN A 89 -25.00 -0.35 -7.64
N ILE A 90 -24.66 -1.16 -8.64
CA ILE A 90 -23.30 -1.68 -8.82
C ILE A 90 -22.32 -0.53 -9.09
N PHE A 91 -22.69 0.43 -9.95
CA PHE A 91 -21.84 1.58 -10.21
C PHE A 91 -21.66 2.47 -8.97
N SER A 92 -22.69 2.62 -8.14
CA SER A 92 -22.64 3.32 -6.86
C SER A 92 -21.74 2.59 -5.85
N LEU A 93 -21.79 1.25 -5.82
CA LEU A 93 -20.89 0.42 -5.01
C LEU A 93 -19.42 0.57 -5.46
N LEU A 94 -19.18 0.65 -6.77
CA LEU A 94 -17.83 0.83 -7.31
C LEU A 94 -17.31 2.25 -7.01
N SER A 95 -18.07 3.29 -7.34
CA SER A 95 -17.64 4.67 -7.13
C SER A 95 -17.59 5.11 -5.66
N GLY A 96 -18.33 4.43 -4.77
CA GLY A 96 -18.55 4.90 -3.40
C GLY A 96 -19.59 6.01 -3.29
N GLU A 97 -20.36 6.26 -4.36
CA GLU A 97 -21.43 7.26 -4.41
C GLU A 97 -22.80 6.66 -4.00
N GLY A 98 -23.81 7.50 -3.78
CA GLY A 98 -25.18 7.07 -3.50
C GLY A 98 -25.35 6.51 -2.09
N PHE A 99 -25.77 5.24 -1.96
CA PHE A 99 -26.02 4.65 -0.64
C PHE A 99 -24.76 4.52 0.23
N LEU A 100 -23.58 4.36 -0.39
CA LEU A 100 -22.31 4.28 0.34
C LEU A 100 -21.84 5.63 0.85
N GLU A 101 -22.24 6.71 0.20
CA GLU A 101 -21.84 8.08 0.57
C GLU A 101 -22.27 8.42 2.00
N TRP A 102 -23.42 7.88 2.40
CA TRP A 102 -23.97 8.00 3.74
C TRP A 102 -23.78 6.71 4.53
N SER A 103 -22.54 6.23 4.61
CA SER A 103 -22.15 5.04 5.38
C SER A 103 -21.06 5.35 6.41
N PRO A 104 -20.94 4.56 7.49
CA PRO A 104 -19.90 4.75 8.51
C PRO A 104 -18.46 4.58 7.98
N LEU A 105 -18.30 4.17 6.72
CA LEU A 105 -17.01 4.07 6.05
C LEU A 105 -16.36 5.46 5.87
N PHE A 106 -17.17 6.49 5.67
CA PHE A 106 -16.71 7.85 5.39
C PHE A 106 -16.86 8.75 6.61
N TYR A 107 -15.93 9.69 6.77
CA TYR A 107 -15.89 10.57 7.93
C TYR A 107 -17.13 11.49 8.00
N GLY A 108 -17.65 11.95 6.85
CA GLY A 108 -18.82 12.82 6.78
C GLY A 108 -20.14 12.19 7.27
N PHE A 109 -20.17 10.89 7.59
CA PHE A 109 -21.30 10.25 8.26
C PHE A 109 -21.42 10.66 9.73
N TYR A 110 -20.29 10.93 10.40
CA TYR A 110 -20.27 11.21 11.82
C TYR A 110 -20.67 12.66 12.09
N PRO A 111 -21.65 12.92 12.98
CA PRO A 111 -22.11 14.27 13.25
C PRO A 111 -20.96 15.10 13.86
N PRO A 112 -20.89 16.42 13.58
CA PRO A 112 -19.86 17.31 14.08
C PRO A 112 -20.08 17.65 15.56
N ARG A 113 -20.16 16.62 16.42
CA ARG A 113 -20.13 16.77 17.88
C ARG A 113 -18.67 16.76 18.28
N TRP A 114 -18.21 17.81 18.95
CA TRP A 114 -16.80 18.01 19.32
C TRP A 114 -16.15 16.76 19.93
N ARG A 115 -16.88 16.04 20.81
CA ARG A 115 -16.42 14.80 21.45
C ARG A 115 -16.22 13.65 20.46
N LEU A 116 -17.17 13.43 19.55
CA LEU A 116 -17.11 12.32 18.57
C LEU A 116 -16.05 12.57 17.50
N ALA A 117 -15.96 13.81 16.98
CA ALA A 117 -14.98 14.17 15.97
C ALA A 117 -13.53 14.01 16.48
N VAL A 118 -13.25 14.50 17.69
CA VAL A 118 -11.94 14.36 18.32
C VAL A 118 -11.66 12.90 18.70
N ALA A 119 -12.65 12.16 19.23
CA ALA A 119 -12.51 10.74 19.54
C ALA A 119 -12.22 9.90 18.29
N TYR A 120 -12.86 10.21 17.16
CA TYR A 120 -12.60 9.53 15.88
C TYR A 120 -11.14 9.72 15.45
N LEU A 121 -10.64 10.96 15.41
CA LEU A 121 -9.26 11.27 15.01
C LEU A 121 -8.25 10.65 15.99
N CYS A 122 -8.47 10.81 17.29
CA CYS A 122 -7.62 10.25 18.34
C CYS A 122 -7.59 8.71 18.27
N SER A 123 -8.74 8.06 18.06
CA SER A 123 -8.79 6.59 17.88
C SER A 123 -8.01 6.15 16.65
N THR A 124 -8.08 6.91 15.53
CA THR A 124 -7.33 6.62 14.31
C THR A 124 -5.83 6.67 14.58
N PHE A 125 -5.38 7.74 15.23
CA PHE A 125 -3.99 7.93 15.57
C PHE A 125 -3.50 6.86 16.56
N ALA A 126 -4.25 6.57 17.61
CA ALA A 126 -3.90 5.58 18.62
C ALA A 126 -3.82 4.15 18.02
N ILE A 127 -4.78 3.76 17.17
CA ILE A 127 -4.77 2.46 16.50
C ILE A 127 -3.59 2.37 15.52
N GLY A 128 -3.28 3.46 14.79
CA GLY A 128 -2.12 3.54 13.91
C GLY A 128 -0.78 3.46 14.66
N LEU A 129 -0.67 4.13 15.81
CA LEU A 129 0.52 4.05 16.66
C LEU A 129 0.69 2.65 17.24
N LEU A 130 -0.39 2.04 17.72
CA LEU A 130 -0.38 0.66 18.22
C LEU A 130 0.07 -0.31 17.13
N SER A 131 -0.46 -0.20 15.91
CA SER A 131 -0.07 -1.06 14.81
C SER A 131 1.40 -0.87 14.43
N LEU A 132 1.89 0.37 14.39
CA LEU A 132 3.30 0.67 14.16
C LEU A 132 4.20 0.05 15.23
N VAL A 133 3.86 0.19 16.52
CA VAL A 133 4.63 -0.40 17.62
C VAL A 133 4.66 -1.92 17.53
N LEU A 134 3.53 -2.57 17.23
CA LEU A 134 3.46 -4.02 17.08
C LEU A 134 4.30 -4.52 15.88
N ILE A 135 4.27 -3.81 14.76
CA ILE A 135 5.10 -4.11 13.58
C ILE A 135 6.58 -3.93 13.93
N LEU A 136 6.95 -2.81 14.54
CA LEU A 136 8.32 -2.51 14.94
C LEU A 136 8.85 -3.56 15.92
N HIS A 137 8.11 -3.87 16.98
CA HIS A 137 8.48 -4.89 17.96
C HIS A 137 8.78 -6.24 17.29
N ARG A 138 7.91 -6.69 16.38
CA ARG A 138 8.11 -7.95 15.66
C ARG A 138 9.31 -7.87 14.70
N SER A 139 9.49 -6.76 14.00
CA SER A 139 10.60 -6.55 13.07
C SER A 139 11.96 -6.50 13.77
N VAL A 140 12.04 -5.84 14.94
CA VAL A 140 13.26 -5.76 15.76
C VAL A 140 13.62 -7.12 16.33
N SER A 141 12.63 -7.91 16.75
CA SER A 141 12.88 -9.30 17.18
C SER A 141 13.48 -10.14 16.05
N GLY A 142 12.93 -10.02 14.84
CA GLY A 142 13.50 -10.67 13.64
C GLY A 142 14.90 -10.15 13.29
N LEU A 143 15.12 -8.83 13.36
CA LEU A 143 16.42 -8.21 13.07
C LEU A 143 17.48 -8.64 14.08
N LYS A 144 17.15 -8.73 15.37
CA LYS A 144 18.06 -9.22 16.41
C LYS A 144 18.53 -10.64 16.10
N GLN A 145 17.63 -11.53 15.68
CA GLN A 145 17.99 -12.89 15.27
C GLN A 145 18.92 -12.89 14.04
N THR A 146 18.66 -12.03 13.05
CA THR A 146 19.54 -11.91 11.88
C THR A 146 20.92 -11.32 12.22
N LEU A 147 20.99 -10.30 13.08
CA LEU A 147 22.26 -9.69 13.50
C LEU A 147 23.08 -10.63 14.38
N LEU A 148 22.44 -11.45 15.22
CA LEU A 148 23.13 -12.49 15.98
C LEU A 148 23.69 -13.58 15.07
N ALA A 149 22.94 -13.99 14.05
CA ALA A 149 23.44 -14.90 13.02
C ALA A 149 24.59 -14.27 12.20
N GLU A 150 24.51 -12.97 11.89
CA GLU A 150 25.55 -12.22 11.19
C GLU A 150 26.80 -12.01 12.05
N SER A 151 26.65 -11.83 13.37
CA SER A 151 27.80 -11.77 14.29
C SER A 151 28.55 -13.10 14.38
N GLY A 152 27.90 -14.22 14.02
CA GLY A 152 28.52 -15.52 13.81
C GLY A 152 29.29 -15.67 12.49
N VAL A 153 29.28 -14.67 11.60
CA VAL A 153 29.94 -14.67 10.27
C VAL A 153 31.47 -14.55 10.37
N LEU A 154 32.02 -14.39 11.58
CA LEU A 154 33.45 -14.67 11.81
C LEU A 154 33.77 -16.17 11.89
N THR A 155 32.81 -17.05 11.64
CA THR A 155 33.09 -18.47 11.42
C THR A 155 33.43 -18.71 9.95
N SER A 156 34.61 -19.29 9.72
CA SER A 156 35.07 -19.76 8.41
C SER A 156 33.95 -20.50 7.67
N TYR A 157 33.83 -20.33 6.36
CA TYR A 157 32.89 -21.07 5.49
C TYR A 157 32.80 -22.57 5.83
N SER A 158 33.92 -23.15 6.29
CA SER A 158 34.03 -24.51 6.81
C SER A 158 33.04 -24.84 7.92
N HIS A 159 32.89 -23.98 8.93
CA HIS A 159 31.97 -24.21 10.06
C HIS A 159 30.52 -24.26 9.60
N ARG A 160 30.16 -23.40 8.63
CA ARG A 160 28.81 -23.32 8.09
C ARG A 160 28.45 -24.53 7.22
N VAL A 161 29.39 -25.00 6.40
CA VAL A 161 29.22 -26.26 5.65
C VAL A 161 29.07 -27.43 6.62
N PHE A 162 29.86 -27.47 7.69
CA PHE A 162 29.81 -28.53 8.69
C PHE A 162 28.50 -28.52 9.49
N SER A 163 28.02 -27.33 9.90
CA SER A 163 26.76 -27.18 10.64
C SER A 163 25.51 -27.30 9.75
N ALA A 164 25.66 -27.24 8.43
CA ALA A 164 24.54 -27.37 7.50
C ALA A 164 24.12 -28.84 7.27
N TRP A 165 24.95 -29.80 7.71
CA TRP A 165 24.66 -31.23 7.70
C TRP A 165 23.54 -31.55 8.70
N ASP A 166 22.50 -32.24 8.24
CA ASP A 166 21.34 -32.61 9.06
C ASP A 166 21.04 -34.10 8.86
N PHE A 167 21.24 -34.88 9.93
CA PHE A 167 21.04 -36.33 9.94
C PHE A 167 19.56 -36.74 9.99
N GLY A 168 18.64 -35.82 10.30
CA GLY A 168 17.20 -36.07 10.37
C GLY A 168 16.48 -35.96 9.02
N LEU A 169 17.18 -35.52 7.97
CA LEU A 169 16.63 -35.32 6.64
C LEU A 169 16.54 -36.65 5.87
N CYS A 170 15.36 -37.28 5.94
CA CYS A 170 15.05 -38.50 5.19
C CYS A 170 14.35 -38.17 3.85
N GLY A 171 14.82 -38.81 2.77
CA GLY A 171 14.21 -38.77 1.44
C GLY A 171 14.98 -37.95 0.40
N ASP A 172 15.17 -38.53 -0.79
CA ASP A 172 16.03 -37.99 -1.87
C ASP A 172 15.62 -36.60 -2.36
N VAL A 173 14.33 -36.26 -2.28
CA VAL A 173 13.83 -34.95 -2.72
C VAL A 173 14.24 -33.86 -1.74
N HIS A 174 14.06 -34.09 -0.44
CA HIS A 174 14.38 -33.12 0.60
C HIS A 174 15.90 -32.91 0.74
N VAL A 175 16.69 -33.99 0.63
CA VAL A 175 18.16 -33.91 0.63
C VAL A 175 18.66 -33.09 -0.56
N ARG A 176 18.16 -33.36 -1.78
CA ARG A 176 18.54 -32.58 -2.97
C ARG A 176 18.14 -31.11 -2.86
N LEU A 177 16.98 -30.81 -2.27
CA LEU A 177 16.55 -29.43 -2.06
C LEU A 177 17.44 -28.71 -1.03
N ARG A 178 17.77 -29.36 0.09
CA ARG A 178 18.66 -28.81 1.11
C ARG A 178 20.05 -28.53 0.54
N GLN A 179 20.59 -29.48 -0.22
CA GLN A 179 21.88 -29.33 -0.91
C GLN A 179 21.85 -28.14 -1.88
N ARG A 180 20.82 -28.03 -2.72
CA ARG A 180 20.65 -26.87 -3.62
C ARG A 180 20.57 -25.55 -2.85
N THR A 181 19.84 -25.52 -1.75
CA THR A 181 19.69 -24.31 -0.92
C THR A 181 21.05 -23.85 -0.38
N ILE A 182 21.83 -24.76 0.20
CA ILE A 182 23.18 -24.46 0.72
C ILE A 182 24.12 -24.03 -0.42
N LEU A 183 24.06 -24.70 -1.57
CA LEU A 183 24.86 -24.34 -2.75
C LEU A 183 24.58 -22.92 -3.21
N TYR A 184 23.30 -22.55 -3.35
CA TYR A 184 22.92 -21.19 -3.75
C TYR A 184 23.31 -20.14 -2.69
N GLU A 185 23.14 -20.45 -1.40
CA GLU A 185 23.52 -19.57 -0.30
C GLU A 185 25.02 -19.27 -0.31
N LEU A 186 25.87 -20.30 -0.39
CA LEU A 186 27.33 -20.14 -0.47
C LEU A 186 27.77 -19.45 -1.78
N GLN A 187 27.13 -19.78 -2.91
CA GLN A 187 27.42 -19.15 -4.19
C GLN A 187 27.17 -17.64 -4.13
N VAL A 188 26.01 -17.21 -3.60
CA VAL A 188 25.67 -15.79 -3.46
C VAL A 188 26.69 -15.06 -2.58
N GLU A 189 27.08 -15.66 -1.46
CA GLU A 189 28.07 -15.04 -0.55
C GLU A 189 29.46 -14.92 -1.16
N LEU A 190 29.90 -15.94 -1.91
CA LEU A 190 31.19 -15.90 -2.60
C LEU A 190 31.17 -14.85 -3.72
N GLU A 191 30.09 -14.77 -4.50
CA GLU A 191 29.87 -13.72 -5.49
C GLU A 191 29.95 -12.32 -4.83
N GLU A 192 29.31 -12.14 -3.67
CA GLU A 192 29.39 -10.87 -2.94
C GLU A 192 30.80 -10.55 -2.42
N ALA A 193 31.51 -11.53 -1.89
CA ALA A 193 32.87 -11.35 -1.39
C ALA A 193 33.83 -10.95 -2.53
N VAL A 194 33.70 -11.55 -3.71
CA VAL A 194 34.47 -11.20 -4.91
C VAL A 194 34.19 -9.75 -5.32
N VAL A 195 32.92 -9.32 -5.37
CA VAL A 195 32.56 -7.93 -5.71
C VAL A 195 33.14 -6.94 -4.69
N ARG A 196 33.13 -7.25 -3.39
CA ARG A 196 33.73 -6.40 -2.35
C ARG A 196 35.24 -6.29 -2.51
N ARG A 197 35.94 -7.39 -2.79
CA ARG A 197 37.39 -7.38 -3.07
C ARG A 197 37.72 -6.56 -4.30
N GLN A 198 36.98 -6.75 -5.40
CA GLN A 198 37.16 -5.97 -6.62
C GLN A 198 36.92 -4.48 -6.38
N ALA A 199 35.96 -4.10 -5.54
CA ALA A 199 35.73 -2.70 -5.19
C ALA A 199 36.89 -2.07 -4.39
N ALA A 200 37.59 -2.85 -3.55
CA ALA A 200 38.73 -2.37 -2.77
C ALA A 200 40.02 -2.16 -3.59
N VAL A 201 40.15 -2.82 -4.74
CA VAL A 201 41.35 -2.78 -5.61
C VAL A 201 41.18 -1.81 -6.79
N ARG A 202 40.08 -1.06 -6.88
CA ARG A 202 39.81 -0.15 -8.02
C ARG A 202 40.75 1.05 -8.05
N THR A 203 41.21 1.37 -9.26
CA THR A 203 41.96 2.61 -9.54
C THR A 203 41.03 3.83 -9.58
N LEU A 204 41.59 5.04 -9.36
CA LEU A 204 40.81 6.30 -9.31
C LEU A 204 40.01 6.57 -10.60
N HIS A 205 40.58 6.30 -11.78
CA HIS A 205 39.88 6.47 -13.07
C HIS A 205 38.70 5.50 -13.22
N GLN A 206 38.89 4.23 -12.86
CA GLN A 206 37.81 3.25 -12.88
C GLN A 206 36.72 3.59 -11.85
N GLN A 207 37.11 4.12 -10.70
CA GLN A 207 36.18 4.59 -9.68
C GLN A 207 35.35 5.79 -10.17
N ALA A 208 35.97 6.77 -10.84
CA ALA A 208 35.27 7.90 -11.44
C ALA A 208 34.24 7.46 -12.49
N ARG A 209 34.60 6.52 -13.38
CA ARG A 209 33.68 5.95 -14.38
C ARG A 209 32.49 5.24 -13.74
N VAL A 210 32.70 4.49 -12.66
CA VAL A 210 31.61 3.81 -11.94
C VAL A 210 30.69 4.84 -11.27
N TRP A 211 31.25 5.87 -10.65
CA TRP A 211 30.47 6.93 -10.03
C TRP A 211 29.67 7.74 -11.06
N SER A 212 30.21 8.03 -12.24
CA SER A 212 29.47 8.73 -13.28
C SER A 212 28.27 7.93 -13.79
N VAL A 213 28.44 6.62 -14.04
CA VAL A 213 27.33 5.72 -14.40
C VAL A 213 26.26 5.69 -13.30
N ARG A 214 26.67 5.63 -12.04
CA ARG A 214 25.74 5.63 -10.91
C ARG A 214 24.96 6.94 -10.80
N VAL A 215 25.62 8.09 -10.96
CA VAL A 215 24.95 9.39 -10.95
C VAL A 215 23.93 9.46 -12.07
N LEU A 216 24.30 9.03 -13.29
CA LEU A 216 23.39 9.00 -14.42
C LEU A 216 22.16 8.11 -14.19
N LEU A 217 22.36 6.88 -13.69
CA LEU A 217 21.26 5.95 -13.41
C LEU A 217 20.36 6.44 -12.27
N ASN A 218 20.93 7.03 -11.21
CA ASN A 218 20.13 7.59 -10.12
C ASN A 218 19.37 8.85 -10.58
N LEU A 219 19.96 9.68 -11.43
CA LEU A 219 19.27 10.82 -12.05
C LEU A 219 18.10 10.34 -12.91
N LEU A 220 18.29 9.28 -13.69
CA LEU A 220 17.21 8.64 -14.44
C LEU A 220 16.10 8.14 -13.51
N VAL A 221 16.43 7.49 -12.39
CA VAL A 221 15.43 7.06 -11.40
C VAL A 221 14.66 8.24 -10.82
N VAL A 222 15.34 9.33 -10.46
CA VAL A 222 14.68 10.55 -9.96
C VAL A 222 13.77 11.15 -11.03
N ALA A 223 14.20 11.17 -12.30
CA ALA A 223 13.37 11.64 -13.40
C ALA A 223 12.12 10.77 -13.61
N LEU A 224 12.24 9.44 -13.53
CA LEU A 224 11.11 8.52 -13.59
C LEU A 224 10.13 8.72 -12.43
N LEU A 225 10.64 8.93 -11.21
CA LEU A 225 9.82 9.25 -10.05
C LEU A 225 9.10 10.60 -10.22
N GLY A 226 9.81 11.63 -10.67
CA GLY A 226 9.24 12.94 -10.97
C GLY A 226 8.15 12.87 -12.04
N ALA A 227 8.39 12.13 -13.13
CA ALA A 227 7.40 11.92 -14.19
C ALA A 227 6.17 11.16 -13.69
N ALA A 228 6.36 10.14 -12.84
CA ALA A 228 5.26 9.45 -12.17
C ALA A 228 4.42 10.40 -11.31
N PHE A 229 5.05 11.23 -10.48
CA PHE A 229 4.34 12.18 -9.62
C PHE A 229 3.60 13.26 -10.41
N TYR A 230 4.25 13.82 -11.43
CA TYR A 230 3.61 14.77 -12.34
C TYR A 230 2.41 14.13 -13.06
N GLY A 231 2.55 12.87 -13.50
CA GLY A 231 1.46 12.14 -14.13
C GLY A 231 0.26 11.90 -13.21
N VAL A 232 0.49 11.63 -11.91
CA VAL A 232 -0.60 11.51 -10.92
C VAL A 232 -1.34 12.85 -10.79
N PHE A 233 -0.59 13.94 -10.63
CA PHE A 233 -1.17 15.28 -10.55
C PHE A 233 -1.99 15.63 -11.81
N TRP A 234 -1.41 15.39 -12.99
CA TRP A 234 -2.08 15.62 -14.27
C TRP A 234 -3.32 14.74 -14.47
N ALA A 235 -3.28 13.48 -14.04
CA ALA A 235 -4.43 12.58 -14.09
C ALA A 235 -5.57 13.09 -13.21
N THR A 236 -5.27 13.54 -11.99
CA THR A 236 -6.28 14.14 -11.08
C THR A 236 -6.89 15.41 -11.67
N GLU A 237 -6.09 16.32 -12.21
CA GLU A 237 -6.59 17.55 -12.85
C GLU A 237 -7.44 17.26 -14.11
N SER A 238 -7.01 16.28 -14.90
CA SER A 238 -7.71 15.85 -16.12
C SER A 238 -9.07 15.23 -15.80
N THR A 239 -9.18 14.42 -14.74
CA THR A 239 -10.46 13.86 -14.28
C THR A 239 -11.50 14.96 -14.04
N VAL A 240 -11.12 16.01 -13.32
CA VAL A 240 -12.01 17.13 -13.00
C VAL A 240 -12.46 17.88 -14.25
N ASN A 241 -11.53 18.11 -15.19
CA ASN A 241 -11.83 18.80 -16.45
C ASN A 241 -12.70 17.96 -17.38
N LEU A 242 -12.49 16.64 -17.43
CA LEU A 242 -13.27 15.71 -18.23
C LEU A 242 -14.69 15.54 -17.67
N GLN A 243 -14.85 15.56 -16.35
CA GLN A 243 -16.15 15.43 -15.70
C GLN A 243 -17.10 16.61 -16.00
N LYS A 244 -16.57 17.80 -16.35
CA LYS A 244 -17.37 18.95 -16.79
C LYS A 244 -17.97 18.80 -18.19
N ARG A 245 -17.54 17.80 -18.98
CA ARG A 245 -18.02 17.63 -20.35
C ARG A 245 -19.39 16.92 -20.36
N PRO A 246 -20.38 17.43 -21.12
CA PRO A 246 -21.73 16.89 -21.11
C PRO A 246 -21.80 15.42 -21.59
N LEU A 247 -20.88 15.03 -22.47
CA LEU A 247 -20.78 13.67 -23.02
C LEU A 247 -20.38 12.63 -21.96
N VAL A 248 -19.55 13.03 -20.98
CA VAL A 248 -19.15 12.17 -19.85
C VAL A 248 -20.29 12.05 -18.84
N GLN A 249 -21.04 13.14 -18.62
CA GLN A 249 -22.18 13.13 -17.71
C GLN A 249 -23.35 12.29 -18.23
N GLN A 250 -23.53 12.19 -19.54
CA GLN A 250 -24.59 11.38 -20.16
C GLN A 250 -24.29 9.87 -20.14
N MET A 251 -23.02 9.46 -20.11
CA MET A 251 -22.63 8.05 -20.17
C MET A 251 -22.10 7.55 -18.82
N PRO A 252 -22.86 6.72 -18.07
CA PRO A 252 -22.49 6.31 -16.72
C PRO A 252 -21.19 5.49 -16.67
N LEU A 253 -20.94 4.67 -17.70
CA LEU A 253 -19.70 3.88 -17.81
C LEU A 253 -18.47 4.79 -18.02
N LEU A 254 -18.62 5.84 -18.83
CA LEU A 254 -17.55 6.79 -19.12
C LEU A 254 -17.25 7.66 -17.91
N LYS A 255 -18.29 8.11 -17.19
CA LYS A 255 -18.14 8.80 -15.90
C LYS A 255 -17.31 7.96 -14.93
N LEU A 256 -17.67 6.68 -14.75
CA LEU A 256 -16.95 5.77 -13.87
C LEU A 256 -15.47 5.60 -14.29
N GLY A 257 -15.20 5.41 -15.58
CA GLY A 257 -13.82 5.30 -16.07
C GLY A 257 -12.98 6.55 -15.80
N VAL A 258 -13.58 7.73 -15.96
CA VAL A 258 -12.94 9.02 -15.68
C VAL A 258 -12.71 9.21 -14.17
N ASP A 259 -13.67 8.81 -13.33
CA ASP A 259 -13.55 8.85 -11.87
C ASP A 259 -12.45 7.94 -11.32
N TYR A 260 -12.16 6.83 -12.00
CA TYR A 260 -11.08 5.90 -11.63
C TYR A 260 -9.72 6.25 -12.24
N LEU A 261 -9.65 7.25 -13.12
CA LEU A 261 -8.42 7.59 -13.85
C LEU A 261 -7.20 7.83 -12.93
N PRO A 262 -7.29 8.57 -11.81
CA PRO A 262 -6.15 8.77 -10.92
C PRO A 262 -5.69 7.45 -10.27
N SER A 263 -6.65 6.61 -9.86
CA SER A 263 -6.37 5.28 -9.28
C SER A 263 -5.74 4.33 -10.28
N ILE A 264 -6.25 4.29 -11.51
CA ILE A 264 -5.70 3.50 -12.63
C ILE A 264 -4.26 3.94 -12.90
N PHE A 265 -4.00 5.25 -12.93
CA PHE A 265 -2.66 5.77 -13.18
C PHE A 265 -1.69 5.40 -12.06
N ILE A 266 -2.08 5.59 -10.79
CA ILE A 266 -1.26 5.23 -9.61
C ILE A 266 -0.92 3.74 -9.63
N ALA A 267 -1.92 2.87 -9.82
CA ALA A 267 -1.72 1.43 -9.88
C ALA A 267 -0.83 1.02 -11.06
N GLY A 268 -1.03 1.61 -12.24
CA GLY A 268 -0.20 1.37 -13.42
C GLY A 268 1.26 1.73 -13.20
N VAL A 269 1.53 2.91 -12.64
CA VAL A 269 2.89 3.34 -12.27
C VAL A 269 3.50 2.39 -11.23
N ASN A 270 2.75 2.03 -10.18
CA ASN A 270 3.20 1.11 -9.13
C ASN A 270 3.42 -0.33 -9.62
N PHE A 271 2.83 -0.70 -10.75
CA PHE A 271 3.03 -1.99 -11.41
C PHE A 271 4.23 -1.97 -12.36
N VAL A 272 4.40 -0.89 -13.14
CA VAL A 272 5.42 -0.80 -14.20
C VAL A 272 6.80 -0.41 -13.68
N LEU A 273 6.90 0.50 -12.70
CA LEU A 273 8.18 1.03 -12.24
C LEU A 273 9.03 0.02 -11.45
N PRO A 274 8.51 -0.85 -10.58
CA PRO A 274 9.35 -1.82 -9.86
C PRO A 274 10.11 -2.79 -10.79
N PRO A 275 9.50 -3.35 -11.85
CA PRO A 275 10.24 -4.04 -12.91
C PRO A 275 11.34 -3.19 -13.54
N VAL A 276 11.07 -1.92 -13.87
CA VAL A 276 12.08 -1.00 -14.42
C VAL A 276 13.24 -0.79 -13.43
N PHE A 277 12.98 -0.58 -12.15
CA PHE A 277 14.01 -0.49 -11.12
C PHE A 277 14.83 -1.77 -11.01
N LYS A 278 14.20 -2.94 -11.18
CA LYS A 278 14.90 -4.23 -11.22
C LYS A 278 15.81 -4.36 -12.44
N PHE A 279 15.45 -3.79 -13.59
CA PHE A 279 16.33 -3.73 -14.76
C PHE A 279 17.49 -2.74 -14.58
N ILE A 280 17.27 -1.62 -13.88
CA ILE A 280 18.30 -0.59 -13.63
C ILE A 280 19.30 -1.04 -12.55
N ALA A 281 18.85 -1.72 -11.50
CA ALA A 281 19.69 -2.11 -10.36
C ALA A 281 20.99 -2.89 -10.70
N PRO A 282 21.01 -3.88 -11.62
CA PRO A 282 22.25 -4.56 -11.99
C PRO A 282 23.24 -3.64 -12.72
N LEU A 283 22.74 -2.64 -13.46
CA LEU A 283 23.59 -1.68 -14.19
C LEU A 283 24.38 -0.74 -13.25
N GLU A 284 23.90 -0.53 -12.03
CA GLU A 284 24.57 0.29 -11.00
C GLU A 284 25.80 -0.40 -10.38
N GLY A 285 25.96 -1.70 -10.62
CA GLY A 285 27.09 -2.49 -10.14
C GLY A 285 27.20 -2.58 -8.62
N TYR A 286 26.06 -2.53 -7.91
CA TYR A 286 25.98 -2.82 -6.47
C TYR A 286 25.97 -4.34 -6.21
N THR A 287 26.23 -4.77 -4.97
CA THR A 287 26.07 -6.17 -4.57
C THR A 287 24.60 -6.61 -4.63
N ARG A 288 24.34 -7.91 -4.81
CA ARG A 288 22.97 -8.45 -4.95
C ARG A 288 22.08 -8.06 -3.76
N SER A 289 22.59 -8.13 -2.53
CA SER A 289 21.86 -7.67 -1.34
C SER A 289 21.51 -6.17 -1.38
N ARG A 290 22.45 -5.30 -1.75
CA ARG A 290 22.20 -3.85 -1.84
C ARG A 290 21.22 -3.51 -2.97
N GLN A 291 21.31 -4.21 -4.10
CA GLN A 291 20.35 -4.04 -5.21
C GLN A 291 18.92 -4.29 -4.73
N ILE A 292 18.67 -5.39 -4.01
CA ILE A 292 17.34 -5.72 -3.49
C ILE A 292 16.85 -4.62 -2.52
N VAL A 293 17.69 -4.19 -1.59
CA VAL A 293 17.33 -3.11 -0.63
C VAL A 293 17.00 -1.80 -1.35
N LEU A 294 17.79 -1.41 -2.35
CA LEU A 294 17.54 -0.18 -3.13
C LEU A 294 16.24 -0.28 -3.95
N ILE A 295 15.97 -1.42 -4.59
CA ILE A 295 14.72 -1.64 -5.32
C ILE A 295 13.52 -1.54 -4.36
N LEU A 296 13.60 -2.17 -3.19
CA LEU A 296 12.56 -2.11 -2.17
C LEU A 296 12.35 -0.67 -1.68
N LEU A 297 13.41 0.04 -1.34
CA LEU A 297 13.35 1.44 -0.89
C LEU A 297 12.68 2.33 -1.93
N ARG A 298 13.11 2.25 -3.21
CA ARG A 298 12.54 3.03 -4.32
C ARG A 298 11.07 2.69 -4.56
N THR A 299 10.69 1.42 -4.43
CA THR A 299 9.30 0.96 -4.59
C THR A 299 8.41 1.45 -3.45
N ILE A 300 8.89 1.39 -2.20
CA ILE A 300 8.16 1.90 -1.03
C ILE A 300 8.01 3.42 -1.14
N PHE A 301 9.08 4.13 -1.49
CA PHE A 301 9.04 5.57 -1.71
C PHE A 301 8.04 5.96 -2.79
N LEU A 302 8.05 5.28 -3.94
CA LEU A 302 7.08 5.51 -5.02
C LEU A 302 5.63 5.35 -4.53
N ARG A 303 5.32 4.27 -3.81
CA ARG A 303 3.98 4.01 -3.30
C ARG A 303 3.52 5.06 -2.29
N LEU A 304 4.38 5.44 -1.34
CA LEU A 304 4.04 6.44 -0.33
C LEU A 304 3.92 7.84 -0.94
N ALA A 305 4.86 8.23 -1.81
CA ALA A 305 4.86 9.53 -2.44
C ALA A 305 3.69 9.69 -3.43
N SER A 306 3.31 8.66 -4.18
CA SER A 306 2.13 8.72 -5.06
C SER A 306 0.83 8.97 -4.29
N LEU A 307 0.66 8.32 -3.12
CA LEU A 307 -0.46 8.59 -2.21
C LEU A 307 -0.44 10.03 -1.69
N LEU A 308 0.73 10.53 -1.26
CA LEU A 308 0.87 11.90 -0.77
C LEU A 308 0.57 12.94 -1.86
N VAL A 309 1.00 12.71 -3.10
CA VAL A 309 0.71 13.59 -4.25
C VAL A 309 -0.79 13.61 -4.56
N LEU A 310 -1.46 12.45 -4.50
CA LEU A 310 -2.92 12.39 -4.66
C LEU A 310 -3.63 13.23 -3.59
N ILE A 311 -3.29 13.03 -2.31
CA ILE A 311 -3.87 13.79 -1.19
C ILE A 311 -3.61 15.29 -1.37
N PHE A 312 -2.38 15.68 -1.71
CA PHE A 312 -2.03 17.07 -1.95
C PHE A 312 -2.81 17.68 -3.11
N SER A 313 -2.97 16.94 -4.22
CA SER A 313 -3.73 17.39 -5.38
C SER A 313 -5.21 17.59 -5.04
N LEU A 314 -5.81 16.67 -4.30
CA LEU A 314 -7.19 16.80 -3.82
C LEU A 314 -7.33 17.97 -2.85
N TRP A 315 -6.37 18.14 -1.93
CA TRP A 315 -6.36 19.27 -1.00
C TRP A 315 -6.31 20.62 -1.74
N LYS A 316 -5.45 20.73 -2.75
CA LYS A 316 -5.37 21.93 -3.61
C LYS A 316 -6.72 22.23 -4.27
N GLN A 317 -7.45 21.21 -4.70
CA GLN A 317 -8.77 21.37 -5.31
C GLN A 317 -9.84 21.81 -4.29
N ILE A 318 -9.78 21.29 -3.06
CA ILE A 318 -10.69 21.65 -1.97
C ILE A 318 -10.48 23.10 -1.52
N THR A 319 -9.22 23.55 -1.40
CA THR A 319 -8.86 24.91 -0.95
C THR A 319 -8.76 25.93 -2.09
N CYS A 320 -9.32 25.67 -3.28
CA CYS A 320 -9.23 26.56 -4.45
C CYS A 320 -7.80 27.06 -4.76
N GLY A 321 -6.80 26.18 -4.65
CA GLY A 321 -5.39 26.54 -4.87
C GLY A 321 -4.72 27.31 -3.73
N GLY A 322 -5.34 27.38 -2.55
CA GLY A 322 -4.88 28.16 -1.40
C GLY A 322 -5.51 29.55 -1.30
N ASN A 323 -6.37 29.92 -2.25
CA ASN A 323 -7.02 31.22 -2.31
C ASN A 323 -8.43 31.14 -1.69
N ALA A 324 -8.52 31.43 -0.40
CA ALA A 324 -9.79 31.48 0.32
C ALA A 324 -10.77 32.55 -0.23
N GLU A 325 -10.26 33.55 -0.94
CA GLU A 325 -11.04 34.63 -1.54
C GLU A 325 -11.61 34.32 -2.93
N ALA A 326 -11.26 33.17 -3.52
CA ALA A 326 -11.82 32.75 -4.81
C ALA A 326 -13.35 32.65 -4.72
N GLU A 327 -14.06 33.05 -5.78
CA GLU A 327 -15.54 33.07 -5.82
C GLU A 327 -16.17 31.73 -5.39
N LYS A 328 -15.50 30.62 -5.72
CA LYS A 328 -15.86 29.25 -5.36
C LYS A 328 -15.65 28.84 -3.90
N CYS A 329 -14.74 29.51 -3.19
CA CYS A 329 -14.36 29.17 -1.81
C CYS A 329 -14.79 30.25 -0.80
N LYS A 330 -15.17 31.45 -1.25
CA LYS A 330 -15.49 32.61 -0.39
C LYS A 330 -16.65 32.37 0.56
N THR A 331 -17.64 31.58 0.14
CA THR A 331 -18.87 31.33 0.91
C THR A 331 -18.72 30.25 1.98
N CYS A 332 -17.98 29.18 1.69
CA CYS A 332 -17.87 28.01 2.58
C CYS A 332 -16.47 27.80 3.18
N GLY A 333 -15.46 28.57 2.77
CA GLY A 333 -14.04 28.33 3.10
C GLY A 333 -13.41 27.13 2.36
N TYR A 334 -14.21 26.44 1.55
CA TYR A 334 -13.83 25.34 0.65
C TYR A 334 -14.70 25.42 -0.61
N ASN A 335 -14.32 24.69 -1.66
CA ASN A 335 -15.03 24.72 -2.93
C ASN A 335 -16.48 24.19 -2.76
N TYR A 336 -17.47 25.07 -2.89
CA TYR A 336 -18.89 24.73 -2.71
C TYR A 336 -19.43 23.76 -3.79
N GLU A 337 -18.72 23.58 -4.91
CA GLU A 337 -19.07 22.57 -5.93
C GLU A 337 -18.87 21.14 -5.42
N LEU A 338 -18.14 20.95 -4.31
CA LEU A 338 -17.94 19.68 -3.63
C LEU A 338 -18.67 19.69 -2.29
N PRO A 339 -19.96 19.30 -2.24
CA PRO A 339 -20.64 19.09 -0.97
C PRO A 339 -19.88 18.00 -0.18
N CYS A 340 -19.53 18.29 1.07
CA CYS A 340 -18.87 17.35 1.98
C CYS A 340 -17.52 16.77 1.48
N TRP A 341 -16.49 17.62 1.45
CA TRP A 341 -15.12 17.27 1.02
C TRP A 341 -14.52 16.05 1.74
N GLU A 342 -14.91 15.80 2.99
CA GLU A 342 -14.45 14.68 3.82
C GLU A 342 -14.85 13.32 3.23
N THR A 343 -16.09 13.22 2.78
CA THR A 343 -16.62 12.02 2.12
C THR A 343 -15.97 11.83 0.76
N ARG A 344 -15.74 12.92 0.02
CA ARG A 344 -15.05 12.86 -1.27
C ARG A 344 -13.63 12.31 -1.14
N LEU A 345 -12.87 12.75 -0.14
CA LEU A 345 -11.53 12.21 0.13
C LEU A 345 -11.59 10.70 0.40
N GLY A 346 -12.57 10.27 1.20
CA GLY A 346 -12.82 8.86 1.47
C GLY A 346 -13.17 8.05 0.21
N GLN A 347 -13.99 8.59 -0.68
CA GLN A 347 -14.36 7.95 -1.94
C GLN A 347 -13.14 7.73 -2.85
N GLU A 348 -12.23 8.72 -2.97
CA GLU A 348 -11.01 8.56 -3.76
C GLU A 348 -10.10 7.45 -3.20
N MET A 349 -9.95 7.37 -1.87
CA MET A 349 -9.18 6.30 -1.22
C MET A 349 -9.85 4.94 -1.37
N TYR A 350 -11.18 4.88 -1.30
CA TYR A 350 -11.95 3.67 -1.53
C TYR A 350 -11.79 3.16 -2.96
N LYS A 351 -11.90 4.04 -3.97
CA LYS A 351 -11.68 3.69 -5.38
C LYS A 351 -10.27 3.15 -5.60
N LEU A 352 -9.25 3.78 -5.01
CA LEU A 352 -7.87 3.31 -5.08
C LEU A 352 -7.72 1.89 -4.49
N LEU A 353 -8.24 1.67 -3.29
CA LEU A 353 -8.18 0.36 -2.62
C LEU A 353 -8.90 -0.73 -3.42
N LEU A 354 -10.09 -0.43 -3.94
CA LEU A 354 -10.86 -1.38 -4.75
C LEU A 354 -10.11 -1.69 -6.05
N PHE A 355 -9.54 -0.68 -6.72
CA PHE A 355 -8.79 -0.89 -7.95
C PHE A 355 -7.50 -1.70 -7.72
N ASP A 356 -6.77 -1.43 -6.64
CA ASP A 356 -5.61 -2.21 -6.25
C ASP A 356 -5.96 -3.67 -5.96
N LEU A 357 -7.10 -3.92 -5.28
CA LEU A 357 -7.62 -5.26 -5.04
C LEU A 357 -7.94 -5.99 -6.35
N LEU A 358 -8.70 -5.34 -7.25
CA LEU A 358 -9.07 -5.91 -8.54
C LEU A 358 -7.84 -6.19 -9.41
N THR A 359 -6.88 -5.27 -9.45
CA THR A 359 -5.62 -5.44 -10.16
C THR A 359 -4.80 -6.59 -9.58
N GLY A 360 -4.73 -6.69 -8.24
CA GLY A 360 -4.07 -7.80 -7.56
C GLY A 360 -4.67 -9.16 -7.93
N ILE A 361 -5.99 -9.27 -7.90
CA ILE A 361 -6.71 -10.49 -8.30
C ILE A 361 -6.47 -10.80 -9.78
N ALA A 362 -6.57 -9.80 -10.67
CA ALA A 362 -6.34 -9.96 -12.10
C ALA A 362 -4.92 -10.44 -12.38
N VAL A 363 -3.90 -9.89 -11.72
CA VAL A 363 -2.51 -10.33 -11.87
C VAL A 363 -2.33 -11.78 -11.41
N MET A 364 -2.95 -12.15 -10.29
CA MET A 364 -2.91 -13.53 -9.80
C MET A 364 -3.55 -14.51 -10.78
N LEU A 365 -4.75 -14.21 -11.29
CA LEU A 365 -5.52 -15.09 -12.18
C LEU A 365 -4.96 -15.15 -13.61
N LEU A 366 -4.58 -14.01 -14.19
CA LEU A 366 -4.22 -13.91 -15.61
C LEU A 366 -2.73 -14.12 -15.88
N PHE A 367 -1.85 -13.83 -14.91
CA PHE A 367 -0.40 -13.94 -15.12
C PHE A 367 0.24 -15.02 -14.27
N GLN A 368 -0.10 -15.13 -12.99
CA GLN A 368 0.59 -16.07 -12.09
C GLN A 368 0.04 -17.49 -12.18
N PHE A 369 -1.28 -17.64 -12.29
CA PHE A 369 -1.93 -18.95 -12.38
C PHE A 369 -1.56 -19.71 -13.67
N PRO A 370 -1.60 -19.13 -14.89
CA PRO A 370 -1.24 -19.85 -16.11
C PRO A 370 0.27 -20.07 -16.30
N ARG A 371 1.10 -19.47 -15.43
CA ARG A 371 2.56 -19.67 -15.45
C ARG A 371 3.02 -20.86 -14.62
N LYS A 372 2.10 -21.47 -13.86
CA LYS A 372 2.24 -22.78 -13.22
C LYS A 372 1.62 -23.83 -14.12
#